data_AF-A0A957M7G0-F1
#
_entry.id   AF-A0A957M7G0-F1
#
_cell.length_a   1.000
_cell.length_b   1.000
_cell.length_c   1.000
_cell.angle_alpha   90.00
_cell.angle_beta   90.00
_cell.angle_gamma   90.00
#
_symmetry.space_group_name_H-M   'P 1'
#
loop_
_entity.id
_entity.type
_entity.pdbx_description
1 polymer ?
#
loop_
_entity_poly.entity_id
_entity_poly.type
_entity_poly.pdbx_seq_one_letter_code
_entity_poly.pdbx_strand_id
1 'polypeptide(L)' 'PDLLINSFYDPVADEACAFEELIGFHGGLGGGQNRPFLLSPVAWQLRNESIVGAEQLYRVLKRQVDAMPG' A
#
# COMPACT_ATOMS: atom_id res chain seq x y z
N PRO A 1 7.32 17.76 9.82
CA PRO A 1 7.41 16.58 10.73
C PRO A 1 7.11 15.35 9.89
N ASP A 2 7.93 14.30 9.97
CA ASP A 2 7.79 13.12 9.11
C ASP A 2 6.70 12.15 9.62
N LEU A 3 6.40 12.20 10.92
CA LEU A 3 5.29 11.49 11.56
C LEU A 3 4.60 12.43 12.58
N LEU A 4 3.26 12.40 12.62
CA LEU A 4 2.45 13.09 13.62
C LEU A 4 1.56 12.05 14.30
N ILE A 5 1.76 11.84 15.60
CA ILE A 5 0.99 10.88 16.40
C ILE A 5 0.08 11.68 17.32
N ASN A 6 -1.22 11.59 17.11
CA ASN A 6 -2.24 12.23 17.95
C ASN A 6 -2.89 11.21 18.90
N SER A 7 -2.11 10.25 19.42
CA SER A 7 -2.57 9.12 20.26
C SER A 7 -1.41 8.59 21.10
N PHE A 8 -1.60 7.44 21.77
CA PHE A 8 -0.53 6.69 22.45
C PHE A 8 0.29 5.85 21.44
N TYR A 9 1.60 5.77 21.65
CA TYR A 9 2.54 4.93 20.92
C TYR A 9 3.45 4.18 21.90
N ASP A 10 3.55 2.86 21.76
CA ASP A 10 4.50 2.01 22.48
C ASP A 10 5.72 1.72 21.59
N PRO A 11 6.90 2.27 21.91
CA PRO A 11 8.11 2.09 21.10
C PRO A 11 8.75 0.70 21.25
N VAL A 12 8.36 -0.10 22.25
CA VAL A 12 8.87 -1.46 22.46
C VAL A 12 8.07 -2.46 21.64
N ALA A 13 6.75 -2.29 21.60
CA ALA A 13 5.85 -3.13 20.81
C ALA A 13 5.69 -2.66 19.34
N ASP A 14 6.10 -1.42 19.03
CA ASP A 14 5.82 -0.73 17.75
C ASP A 14 4.31 -0.64 17.44
N GLU A 15 3.53 -0.38 18.49
CA GLU A 15 2.07 -0.32 18.43
C GLU A 15 1.57 1.09 18.74
N ALA A 16 0.48 1.50 18.09
CA ALA A 16 -0.23 2.74 18.38
C ALA A 16 -1.69 2.45 18.70
N CYS A 17 -2.28 3.28 19.55
CA CYS A 17 -3.70 3.15 19.90
C CYS A 17 -4.58 3.73 18.78
N ALA A 18 -5.41 2.88 18.18
CA ALA A 18 -6.45 3.30 17.25
C ALA A 18 -7.58 4.01 18.01
N PHE A 19 -8.13 5.07 17.41
CA PHE A 19 -9.26 5.79 18.00
C PHE A 19 -10.60 5.04 17.90
N GLU A 20 -10.70 4.08 16.97
CA GLU A 20 -11.92 3.32 16.68
C GLU A 20 -11.58 1.84 16.52
N GLU A 21 -12.49 0.93 16.90
CA GLU A 21 -12.29 -0.53 16.91
C GLU A 21 -11.90 -1.13 15.54
N LEU A 22 -12.17 -0.42 14.44
CA LEU A 22 -11.97 -0.93 13.07
C LEU A 22 -10.79 -0.27 12.34
N ILE A 23 -9.96 0.52 13.04
CA ILE A 23 -8.77 1.14 12.44
C ILE A 23 -7.52 0.39 12.90
N GLY A 24 -6.68 0.00 11.94
CA GLY A 24 -5.38 -0.64 12.18
C GLY A 24 -4.25 0.11 11.50
N PHE A 25 -3.06 0.06 12.10
CA PHE A 25 -1.82 0.54 11.49
C PHE A 25 -1.12 -0.64 10.84
N HIS A 26 -1.20 -0.73 9.52
CA HIS A 26 -0.48 -1.77 8.78
C HIS A 26 0.21 -1.17 7.56
N GLY A 27 1.48 -1.53 7.38
CA GLY A 27 2.10 -1.51 6.07
C GLY A 27 1.68 -2.74 5.28
N GLY A 28 1.51 -2.61 3.96
CA GLY A 28 1.41 -3.75 3.04
C GLY A 28 0.52 -4.92 3.51
N LEU A 29 1.07 -6.14 3.49
CA LEU A 29 0.42 -7.41 3.87
C LEU A 29 0.27 -7.62 5.39
N GLY A 30 0.02 -6.56 6.17
CA GLY A 30 -0.19 -6.67 7.61
C GLY A 30 1.10 -6.66 8.47
N GLY A 31 2.19 -6.08 7.95
CA GLY A 31 3.44 -5.91 8.69
C GLY A 31 3.88 -4.44 8.76
N GLY A 32 5.09 -4.17 9.23
CA GLY A 32 5.68 -2.83 9.12
C GLY A 32 5.70 -2.33 7.67
N GLN A 33 5.65 -1.00 7.47
CA GLN A 33 5.73 -0.39 6.14
C GLN A 33 7.14 -0.55 5.55
N ASN A 34 7.44 -1.74 5.04
CA ASN A 34 8.82 -2.13 4.78
C ASN A 34 9.28 -1.88 3.33
N ARG A 35 8.35 -1.78 2.37
CA ARG A 35 8.54 -1.32 0.97
C ARG A 35 7.21 -1.37 0.19
N PRO A 36 7.00 -0.51 -0.81
CA PRO A 36 5.87 -0.68 -1.73
C PRO A 36 6.06 -1.96 -2.57
N PHE A 37 4.99 -2.72 -2.76
CA PHE A 37 4.94 -3.83 -3.69
C PHE A 37 3.59 -3.83 -4.41
N LEU A 38 3.55 -4.44 -5.60
CA LEU A 38 2.32 -4.64 -6.37
C LEU A 38 2.13 -6.14 -6.57
N LEU A 39 1.10 -6.71 -5.96
CA LEU A 39 0.63 -8.05 -6.30
C LEU A 39 -0.31 -7.93 -7.50
N SER A 40 0.02 -8.62 -8.59
CA SER A 40 -0.77 -8.57 -9.83
C SER A 40 -0.84 -9.94 -10.51
N PRO A 41 -1.89 -10.21 -11.32
CA PRO A 41 -1.93 -11.39 -12.17
C PRO A 41 -0.68 -11.50 -13.06
N VAL A 42 -0.13 -12.71 -13.18
CA VAL A 42 1.06 -12.97 -14.01
C VAL A 42 0.84 -12.55 -15.47
N ALA A 43 -0.40 -12.67 -15.96
CA ALA A 43 -0.79 -12.28 -17.31
C ALA A 43 -0.57 -10.79 -17.65
N TRP A 44 -0.48 -9.91 -16.64
CA TRP A 44 -0.25 -8.48 -16.86
C TRP A 44 1.20 -8.13 -17.19
N GLN A 45 2.15 -9.07 -17.00
CA GLN A 45 3.56 -8.94 -17.37
C GLN A 45 4.27 -7.67 -16.84
N LEU A 46 3.91 -7.21 -15.65
CA LEU A 46 4.40 -5.93 -15.09
C LEU A 46 5.83 -5.97 -14.52
N ARG A 47 6.55 -7.09 -14.61
CA ARG A 47 7.88 -7.25 -13.96
C ARG A 47 8.94 -6.26 -14.45
N ASN A 48 8.81 -5.76 -15.67
CA ASN A 48 9.78 -4.85 -16.29
C ASN A 48 9.28 -3.39 -16.33
N GLU A 49 8.08 -3.12 -15.82
CA GLU A 49 7.52 -1.77 -15.79
C GLU A 49 8.15 -0.97 -14.64
N SER A 50 8.73 0.19 -14.96
CA SER A 50 9.14 1.14 -13.92
C SER A 50 7.92 1.93 -13.48
N ILE A 51 7.50 1.75 -12.22
CA ILE A 51 6.34 2.44 -11.65
C ILE A 51 6.83 3.35 -10.54
N VAL A 52 6.87 4.65 -10.83
CA VAL A 52 7.26 5.69 -9.88
C VAL A 52 6.06 6.57 -9.58
N GLY A 53 5.59 6.52 -8.34
CA GLY A 53 4.48 7.34 -7.85
C GLY A 53 3.08 6.85 -8.24
N ALA A 54 2.07 7.48 -7.66
CA ALA A 54 0.67 7.07 -7.79
C ALA A 54 0.12 7.24 -9.23
N GLU A 55 0.57 8.28 -9.94
CA GLU A 55 0.12 8.56 -11.31
C GLU A 55 0.48 7.44 -12.30
N GLN A 56 1.72 6.93 -12.25
CA GLN A 56 2.16 5.84 -13.12
C GLN A 56 1.45 4.54 -12.76
N LEU A 57 1.27 4.27 -11.46
CA LEU A 57 0.51 3.12 -10.99
C LEU A 57 -0.94 3.17 -11.53
N TYR A 58 -1.60 4.32 -11.44
CA TYR A 58 -2.95 4.50 -11.98
C TYR A 58 -3.02 4.19 -13.47
N ARG A 59 -2.09 4.70 -14.29
CA ARG A 59 -2.06 4.43 -15.74
C ARG A 59 -1.92 2.94 -16.04
N VAL A 60 -1.03 2.25 -15.32
CA VAL A 60 -0.84 0.80 -15.46
C VAL A 60 -2.13 0.05 -15.13
N LEU A 61 -2.75 0.34 -13.99
CA LEU A 61 -3.99 -0.32 -13.57
C LEU A 61 -5.16 -0.02 -14.53
N LYS A 62 -5.30 1.24 -14.95
CA LYS A 62 -6.36 1.67 -15.87
C LYS A 62 -6.27 0.96 -17.22
N ARG A 63 -5.06 0.82 -17.78
CA ARG A 63 -4.80 0.02 -19.00
C ARG A 63 -5.28 -1.42 -18.87
N GLN A 64 -5.08 -2.05 -17.70
CA GLN A 64 -5.52 -3.43 -17.48
C GLN A 64 -7.04 -3.54 -17.36
N VAL A 65 -7.68 -2.60 -16.66
CA VAL A 65 -9.14 -2.52 -16.55
C VAL A 65 -9.78 -2.34 -17.93
N ASP A 66 -9.24 -1.46 -18.75
CA ASP A 66 -9.77 -1.19 -20.10
C ASP A 66 -9.56 -2.38 -21.06
N ALA A 67 -8.59 -3.25 -20.77
CA ALA A 67 -8.33 -4.48 -21.52
C ALA A 67 -9.11 -5.69 -21.00
N MET A 68 -9.84 -5.58 -19.88
CA MET A 68 -10.69 -6.66 -19.38
C MET A 68 -11.92 -6.81 -20.29
N PRO A 69 -12.27 -8.05 -20.69
CA PRO A 69 -13.55 -8.29 -21.34
C PRO A 69 -14.69 -7.92 -20.38
N GLY A 70 -15.71 -7.23 -20.90
CA GLY A 70 -16.91 -6.86 -20.15
C GLY A 70 -17.87 -8.02 -19.91
#